data_AF-A0A7W0AQQ6-F1
#
_entry.id   AF-A0A7W0AQQ6-F1
#
_cell.length_a   1.000
_cell.length_b   1.000
_cell.length_c   1.000
_cell.angle_alpha   90.00
_cell.angle_beta   90.00
_cell.angle_gamma   90.00
#
_symmetry.space_group_name_H-M   'P 1'
#
loop_
_entity.id
_entity.type
_entity.pdbx_description
1 polymer ?
#
loop_
_entity_poly.entity_id
_entity_poly.type
_entity_poly.pdbx_seq_one_letter_code
_entity_poly.pdbx_strand_id
1 'polypeptide(L)'
;MSVGPLDPGVAPARLVAMSVDVRSAILIDPAGGLVSASDGDSERARRLAGLAHEMVSAADSAWSGASDALEAQTLGGAIFAVRDARYTLACVARRLALPALVVYDLRQTMLAIGGSAGGAQPGRPGKERSAIREERSPIGDRASSAPAHRASTPPGSAPGS
;
A
#
# COMPACT_ATOMS: atom_id res chain seq x y z
N MET A 1 -23.84 5.44 5.91
CA MET A 1 -23.20 6.72 6.27
C MET A 1 -21.82 6.71 5.65
N SER A 2 -21.55 7.56 4.66
CA SER A 2 -20.21 7.68 4.10
C SER A 2 -19.38 8.46 5.11
N VAL A 3 -18.44 7.79 5.77
CA VAL A 3 -17.46 8.45 6.64
C VAL A 3 -16.46 9.07 5.69
N GLY A 4 -16.40 10.40 5.66
CA GLY A 4 -15.36 11.11 4.92
C GLY A 4 -13.96 10.71 5.41
N PRO A 5 -12.91 11.04 4.64
CA PRO A 5 -11.55 10.68 5.02
C PRO A 5 -11.21 11.19 6.43
N LEU A 6 -10.59 10.34 7.23
CA LEU A 6 -10.09 10.66 8.56
C LEU A 6 -8.91 11.64 8.41
N ASP A 7 -8.90 12.72 9.19
CA ASP A 7 -7.74 13.62 9.20
C ASP A 7 -6.50 12.88 9.73
N PRO A 8 -5.36 12.87 8.99
CA PRO A 8 -4.09 12.32 9.46
C PRO A 8 -3.65 12.87 10.83
N GLY A 9 -4.02 14.11 11.16
CA GLY A 9 -3.69 14.75 12.44
C GLY A 9 -4.33 14.08 13.66
N VAL A 10 -5.44 13.37 13.50
CA VAL A 10 -6.19 12.72 14.60
C VAL A 10 -6.15 11.19 14.54
N ALA A 11 -5.53 10.61 13.50
CA ALA A 11 -5.59 9.19 13.24
C ALA A 11 -4.97 8.31 14.33
N PRO A 12 -3.79 8.63 14.91
CA PRO A 12 -3.24 7.87 16.02
C PRO A 12 -4.14 7.88 17.26
N ALA A 13 -4.72 9.03 17.60
CA ALA A 13 -5.65 9.14 18.72
C ALA A 13 -6.92 8.30 18.50
N ARG A 14 -7.43 8.29 17.26
CA ARG A 14 -8.58 7.46 16.88
C ARG A 14 -8.28 5.96 16.99
N LEU A 15 -7.10 5.52 16.56
CA LEU A 15 -6.67 4.13 16.67
C LEU A 15 -6.64 3.67 18.13
N VAL A 16 -6.02 4.45 19.03
CA VAL A 16 -5.97 4.12 20.47
C VAL A 16 -7.38 4.05 21.08
N ALA A 17 -8.29 4.93 20.66
CA ALA A 17 -9.67 4.93 21.15
C ALA A 17 -10.49 3.71 20.69
N MET A 18 -10.15 3.10 19.55
CA MET A 18 -10.91 1.98 18.97
C MET A 18 -10.29 0.61 19.26
N SER A 19 -8.98 0.55 19.51
CA SER A 19 -8.24 -0.70 19.71
C SER A 19 -7.78 -0.84 21.16
N VAL A 20 -8.43 -1.74 21.90
CA VAL A 20 -8.18 -1.97 23.34
C VAL A 20 -6.75 -2.43 23.65
N ASP A 21 -6.09 -3.01 22.65
CA ASP A 21 -4.73 -3.53 22.74
C ASP A 21 -3.66 -2.49 22.45
N VAL A 22 -4.02 -1.36 21.82
CA VAL A 22 -3.08 -0.28 21.49
C VAL A 22 -2.97 0.70 22.65
N ARG A 23 -1.74 1.01 23.04
CA ARG A 23 -1.44 1.91 24.18
C ARG A 23 -1.00 3.30 23.74
N SER A 24 -0.28 3.38 22.62
CA SER A 24 0.18 4.61 22.02
C SER A 24 0.39 4.37 20.54
N ALA A 25 0.19 5.39 19.72
CA ALA A 25 0.37 5.33 18.29
C ALA A 25 0.96 6.65 17.77
N ILE A 26 1.65 6.55 16.65
CA ILE A 26 2.24 7.68 15.93
C ILE A 26 2.02 7.51 14.43
N LEU A 27 1.87 8.63 13.75
CA LEU A 27 1.91 8.72 12.30
C LEU A 27 3.17 9.49 11.91
N ILE A 28 3.97 8.91 11.01
CA ILE A 28 5.19 9.54 10.51
C ILE A 28 5.12 9.65 8.98
N ASP A 29 5.76 10.69 8.46
CA ASP A 29 5.95 10.89 7.03
C ASP A 29 7.05 9.95 6.48
N PRO A 30 7.27 9.88 5.15
CA PRO A 30 8.26 8.98 4.56
C PRO A 30 9.71 9.33 4.94
N ALA A 31 9.97 10.56 5.39
CA ALA A 31 11.28 11.01 5.87
C ALA A 31 11.49 10.71 7.37
N GLY A 32 10.53 10.05 8.03
CA GLY A 32 10.57 9.76 9.47
C GLY A 32 10.12 10.93 10.35
N GLY A 33 9.63 12.02 9.77
CA GLY A 33 9.09 13.16 10.50
C GLY A 33 7.77 12.82 11.18
N LEU A 34 7.63 13.20 12.46
CA LEU A 34 6.39 13.00 13.21
C LEU A 34 5.27 13.90 12.65
N VAL A 35 4.21 13.29 12.13
CA VAL A 35 2.99 13.98 11.66
C VAL A 35 2.02 14.18 12.82
N SER A 36 1.72 13.12 13.56
CA SER A 36 0.80 13.16 14.70
C SER A 36 1.05 12.00 15.67
N ALA A 37 0.56 12.14 16.90
CA ALA A 37 0.68 11.14 17.96
C ALA A 37 -0.62 11.02 18.74
N SER A 38 -0.83 9.86 19.39
CA SER A 38 -2.02 9.62 20.19
C SER A 38 -1.98 10.30 21.57
N ASP A 39 -0.78 10.62 22.06
CA ASP A 39 -0.56 11.29 23.33
C ASP A 39 0.03 12.69 23.13
N GLY A 40 -0.11 13.55 24.15
CA GLY A 40 0.36 14.94 24.10
C GLY A 40 1.85 15.12 24.44
N ASP A 41 2.59 14.05 24.71
CA ASP A 41 4.03 14.12 25.03
C ASP A 41 4.85 14.17 23.74
N SER A 42 5.04 15.38 23.23
CA SER A 42 5.72 15.60 21.95
C SER A 42 7.15 15.06 21.89
N GLU A 43 7.87 15.04 23.02
CA GLU A 43 9.25 14.55 23.07
C GLU A 43 9.30 13.02 23.01
N ARG A 44 8.43 12.35 23.77
CA ARG A 44 8.29 10.90 23.69
C ARG A 44 7.81 10.44 22.31
N ALA A 45 6.86 11.16 21.72
CA ALA A 45 6.37 10.88 20.38
C ALA A 45 7.46 11.02 19.31
N ARG A 46 8.29 12.07 19.36
CA ARG A 46 9.43 12.25 18.44
C ARG A 46 10.46 11.13 18.57
N ARG A 47 10.79 10.72 19.81
CA ARG A 47 11.68 9.57 20.03
C ARG A 47 11.12 8.28 19.45
N LEU A 48 9.83 8.03 19.66
CA LEU A 48 9.16 6.85 19.10
C LEU A 48 9.14 6.90 17.56
N ALA A 49 8.96 8.08 16.96
CA ALA A 49 9.01 8.28 15.51
C ALA A 49 10.38 7.93 14.93
N GLY A 50 11.46 8.43 15.53
CA GLY A 50 12.82 8.09 15.12
C GLY A 50 13.09 6.58 15.19
N LEU A 51 12.75 5.95 16.32
CA LEU A 51 12.94 4.50 16.51
C LEU A 51 12.09 3.66 15.54
N ALA A 52 10.84 4.05 15.29
CA ALA A 52 9.98 3.35 14.33
C ALA A 52 10.53 3.46 12.92
N HIS A 53 11.03 4.64 12.53
CA HIS A 53 11.65 4.85 11.23
C HIS A 53 12.93 4.02 11.06
N GLU A 54 13.82 4.02 12.06
CA GLU A 54 15.04 3.19 12.07
C GLU A 54 14.72 1.70 11.97
N MET A 55 13.72 1.23 12.71
CA MET A 55 13.30 -0.18 12.67
C MET A 55 12.80 -0.59 11.28
N VAL A 56 11.97 0.26 10.65
CA VAL A 56 11.46 0.02 9.30
C VAL A 56 12.58 0.04 8.27
N SER A 57 13.49 1.02 8.36
CA SER A 57 14.65 1.14 7.46
C SER A 57 15.60 -0.07 7.59
N ALA A 58 15.83 -0.55 8.81
CA ALA A 58 16.63 -1.74 9.05
C ALA A 58 15.98 -3.01 8.46
N ALA A 59 14.66 -3.15 8.59
CA ALA A 59 13.94 -4.26 7.99
C ALA A 59 13.97 -4.23 6.46
N ASP A 60 13.76 -3.07 5.84
CA ASP A 60 13.88 -2.88 4.39
C ASP A 60 15.28 -3.19 3.88
N SER A 61 16.31 -2.85 4.65
CA SER A 61 17.71 -3.12 4.27
C SER A 61 18.03 -4.62 4.36
N ALA A 62 17.37 -5.36 5.26
CA ALA A 62 17.60 -6.77 5.47
C ALA A 62 16.74 -7.68 4.57
N TRP A 63 15.65 -7.16 4.02
CA TRP A 63 14.70 -7.91 3.20
C TRP A 63 14.63 -7.34 1.78
N SER A 64 14.74 -8.19 0.76
CA SER A 64 14.77 -7.75 -0.65
C SER A 64 13.42 -7.26 -1.21
N GLY A 65 12.45 -6.95 -0.35
CA GLY A 65 11.13 -6.46 -0.72
C GLY A 65 10.66 -5.35 0.23
N ALA A 66 9.66 -4.58 -0.20
CA ALA A 66 9.05 -3.58 0.68
C ALA A 66 8.13 -4.28 1.69
N SER A 67 8.46 -4.20 2.98
CA SER A 67 7.58 -4.68 4.04
C SER A 67 6.43 -3.69 4.25
N ASP A 68 5.24 -4.02 3.78
CA ASP A 68 4.02 -3.21 4.00
C ASP A 68 3.54 -3.23 5.46
N ALA A 69 4.03 -4.19 6.25
CA ALA A 69 3.79 -4.32 7.67
C ALA A 69 5.00 -4.92 8.38
N LEU A 70 5.20 -4.51 9.62
CA LEU A 70 6.27 -5.00 10.50
C LEU A 70 5.73 -5.20 11.92
N GLU A 71 6.24 -6.23 12.58
CA GLU A 71 6.02 -6.51 14.00
C GLU A 71 7.37 -6.76 14.69
N ALA A 72 7.55 -6.15 15.86
CA ALA A 72 8.65 -6.43 16.77
C ALA A 72 8.11 -6.73 18.17
N GLN A 73 8.39 -7.92 18.69
CA GLN A 73 7.93 -8.35 20.02
C GLN A 73 8.98 -8.11 21.09
N THR A 74 8.52 -7.78 22.29
CA THR A 74 9.32 -7.67 23.51
C THR A 74 8.65 -8.49 24.61
N LEU A 75 9.34 -8.70 25.74
CA LEU A 75 8.74 -9.36 26.89
C LEU A 75 7.52 -8.60 27.47
N GLY A 76 7.44 -7.28 27.26
CA GLY A 76 6.39 -6.42 27.83
C GLY A 76 5.24 -6.08 26.88
N GLY A 77 5.36 -6.38 25.59
CA GLY A 77 4.47 -5.85 24.55
C GLY A 77 5.02 -6.07 23.15
N ALA A 78 4.41 -5.42 22.17
CA ALA A 78 4.86 -5.47 20.80
C ALA A 78 4.74 -4.09 20.15
N ILE A 79 5.54 -3.86 19.11
CA ILE A 79 5.46 -2.69 18.24
C ILE A 79 5.01 -3.18 16.89
N PHE A 80 4.00 -2.54 16.34
CA PHE A 80 3.48 -2.82 15.01
C PHE A 80 3.61 -1.57 14.15
N ALA A 81 3.90 -1.75 12.87
CA ALA A 81 3.88 -0.68 11.89
C ALA A 81 3.24 -1.16 10.59
N VAL A 82 2.45 -0.30 9.95
CA VAL A 82 2.01 -0.45 8.56
C VAL A 82 2.35 0.81 7.80
N ARG A 83 2.66 0.69 6.52
CA ARG A 83 3.04 1.85 5.71
C ARG A 83 2.45 1.83 4.31
N ASP A 84 2.29 3.01 3.75
CA ASP A 84 2.09 3.25 2.32
C ASP A 84 3.12 4.28 1.83
N ALA A 85 2.97 4.76 0.59
CA ALA A 85 3.89 5.75 0.01
C ALA A 85 3.86 7.12 0.72
N ARG A 86 2.86 7.39 1.56
CA ARG A 86 2.63 8.70 2.19
C ARG A 86 2.96 8.68 3.67
N TYR A 87 2.66 7.58 4.36
CA TYR A 87 2.79 7.52 5.81
C TYR A 87 3.21 6.15 6.30
N THR A 88 3.83 6.14 7.47
CA THR A 88 3.92 4.96 8.34
C THR A 88 3.12 5.21 9.61
N LEU A 89 2.18 4.31 9.91
CA LEU A 89 1.43 4.31 11.17
C LEU A 89 2.01 3.21 12.05
N ALA A 90 2.59 3.59 13.17
CA ALA A 90 3.18 2.67 14.13
C ALA A 90 2.47 2.77 15.48
N CYS A 91 2.43 1.66 16.22
CA CYS A 91 1.81 1.61 17.52
C CYS A 91 2.55 0.69 18.49
N VAL A 92 2.40 0.99 19.78
CA VAL A 92 2.84 0.13 20.89
C VAL A 92 1.60 -0.59 21.41
N ALA A 93 1.64 -1.91 21.38
CA ALA A 93 0.57 -2.79 21.82
C ALA A 93 0.92 -3.54 23.11
N ARG A 94 -0.13 -3.98 23.81
CA ARG A 94 0.00 -4.81 25.01
C ARG A 94 0.56 -6.20 24.68
N ARG A 95 1.13 -6.86 25.69
CA ARG A 95 1.73 -8.21 25.55
C ARG A 95 0.81 -9.28 24.96
N LEU A 96 -0.49 -9.22 25.23
CA LEU A 96 -1.46 -10.22 24.79
C LEU A 96 -2.22 -9.80 23.52
N ALA A 97 -1.80 -8.73 22.87
CA ALA A 97 -2.41 -8.25 21.64
C ALA A 97 -2.29 -9.33 20.56
N LEU A 98 -3.40 -9.61 19.86
CA LEU A 98 -3.39 -10.54 18.74
C LEU A 98 -2.82 -9.84 17.50
N PRO A 99 -1.68 -10.29 16.93
CA PRO A 99 -1.02 -9.59 15.83
C PRO A 99 -1.92 -9.25 14.65
N ALA A 100 -2.75 -10.22 14.23
CA ALA A 100 -3.66 -10.05 13.10
C ALA A 100 -4.71 -8.94 13.34
N LEU A 101 -5.17 -8.75 14.58
CA LEU A 101 -6.16 -7.72 14.92
C LEU A 101 -5.52 -6.33 14.95
N VAL A 102 -4.33 -6.21 15.55
CA VAL A 102 -3.62 -4.92 15.59
C VAL A 102 -3.26 -4.46 14.17
N VAL A 103 -2.76 -5.36 13.33
CA VAL A 103 -2.47 -5.05 11.91
C VAL A 103 -3.75 -4.70 11.15
N TYR A 104 -4.88 -5.35 11.44
CA TYR A 104 -6.17 -5.00 10.85
C TYR A 104 -6.58 -3.56 11.22
N ASP A 105 -6.54 -3.21 12.52
CA ASP A 105 -6.91 -1.87 13.00
C ASP A 105 -6.01 -0.78 12.40
N LEU A 106 -4.70 -1.06 12.31
CA LEU A 106 -3.73 -0.19 11.65
C LEU A 106 -4.07 0.03 10.17
N ARG A 107 -4.37 -1.04 9.42
CA ARG A 107 -4.75 -0.95 8.00
C ARG A 107 -6.06 -0.20 7.80
N GLN A 108 -7.06 -0.45 8.63
CA GLN A 108 -8.33 0.28 8.55
C GLN A 108 -8.14 1.77 8.84
N THR A 109 -7.30 2.11 9.81
CA THR A 109 -6.95 3.51 10.12
C THR A 109 -6.20 4.16 8.95
N MET A 110 -5.24 3.45 8.34
CA MET A 110 -4.51 3.92 7.17
C MET A 110 -5.42 4.13 5.94
N LEU A 111 -6.37 3.23 5.71
CA LEU A 111 -7.39 3.39 4.67
C LEU A 111 -8.30 4.59 4.92
N ALA A 112 -8.68 4.82 6.18
CA ALA A 112 -9.53 5.94 6.57
C ALA A 112 -8.86 7.29 6.30
N ILE A 113 -7.56 7.43 6.60
CA ILE A 113 -6.83 8.67 6.25
C ILE A 113 -6.55 8.79 4.75
N GLY A 114 -6.55 7.65 4.05
CA GLY A 114 -6.30 7.60 2.62
C GLY A 114 -7.50 7.93 1.74
N GLY A 115 -8.72 7.90 2.28
CA GLY A 115 -9.96 8.19 1.56
C GLY A 115 -10.06 7.49 0.21
N SER A 116 -10.34 6.18 0.18
CA SER A 116 -10.61 5.38 -1.03
C SER A 116 -9.96 5.86 -2.34
N ALA A 117 -8.64 6.05 -2.35
CA ALA A 117 -7.89 6.18 -3.60
C ALA A 117 -7.40 4.79 -4.01
N GLY A 118 -8.17 4.11 -4.89
CA GLY A 118 -7.66 2.96 -5.65
C GLY A 118 -8.29 1.59 -5.38
N GLY A 119 -9.56 1.52 -4.97
CA GLY A 119 -10.35 0.31 -5.23
C GLY A 119 -10.82 0.33 -6.68
N ALA A 120 -10.01 -0.18 -7.62
CA ALA A 120 -10.51 -0.53 -8.94
C ALA A 120 -11.61 -1.57 -8.75
N GLN A 121 -12.86 -1.12 -8.88
CA GLN A 121 -14.01 -2.00 -8.96
C GLN A 121 -13.82 -2.91 -10.19
N PRO A 122 -13.82 -4.24 -10.06
CA PRO A 122 -13.84 -5.12 -11.23
C PRO A 122 -15.07 -4.73 -12.04
N GLY A 123 -14.85 -4.33 -13.29
CA GLY A 123 -15.89 -3.77 -14.14
C GLY A 123 -17.13 -4.66 -14.17
N ARG A 124 -18.28 -4.07 -13.83
CA ARG A 124 -19.55 -4.64 -14.25
C ARG A 124 -19.55 -4.62 -15.78
N PRO A 125 -19.77 -5.75 -16.48
CA PRO A 125 -19.83 -5.76 -17.93
C PRO A 125 -21.01 -4.89 -18.37
N GLY A 126 -20.69 -3.78 -19.02
CA GLY A 126 -21.66 -2.92 -19.67
C GLY A 126 -22.34 -3.71 -20.78
N LYS A 127 -23.67 -3.80 -20.73
CA LYS A 127 -24.46 -4.32 -21.84
C LYS A 127 -24.25 -3.41 -23.05
N GLU A 128 -23.54 -3.94 -24.04
CA GLU A 128 -23.44 -3.40 -25.39
C GLU A 128 -24.85 -3.07 -25.92
N ARG A 129 -25.10 -1.79 -26.18
CA ARG A 129 -26.13 -1.38 -27.13
C ARG A 129 -25.44 -1.21 -28.47
N SER A 130 -25.25 -2.32 -29.17
CA SER A 130 -24.90 -2.30 -30.59
C SER A 130 -26.11 -1.82 -31.38
N ALA A 131 -26.10 -0.54 -31.76
CA ALA A 131 -26.96 -0.02 -32.81
C ALA A 131 -26.33 -0.42 -34.14
N ILE A 132 -26.87 -1.48 -34.73
CA ILE A 132 -26.62 -1.90 -36.10
C ILE A 132 -27.11 -0.77 -37.01
N ARG A 133 -26.18 -0.11 -37.71
CA ARG A 133 -26.47 0.66 -38.91
C ARG A 133 -25.61 0.11 -40.03
N GLU A 134 -26.05 -1.02 -40.58
CA GLU A 134 -25.70 -1.42 -41.94
C GLU A 134 -26.62 -0.67 -42.89
N GLU A 135 -26.04 0.11 -43.80
CA GLU A 135 -26.33 0.02 -45.24
C GLU A 135 -25.58 1.11 -46.01
N ARG A 136 -24.53 0.69 -46.73
CA ARG A 136 -24.36 0.80 -48.20
C ARG A 136 -22.88 0.76 -48.59
N SER A 137 -22.52 -0.36 -49.22
CA SER A 137 -21.32 -0.57 -50.03
C SER A 137 -21.67 -0.24 -51.52
N PRO A 138 -20.76 -0.37 -52.51
CA PRO A 138 -19.29 -0.27 -52.58
C PRO A 138 -18.86 0.72 -53.70
N ILE A 139 -17.55 0.89 -53.95
CA ILE A 139 -16.88 0.92 -55.29
C ILE A 139 -15.40 1.26 -55.04
N GLY A 140 -14.53 0.25 -55.16
CA GLY A 140 -13.43 0.25 -56.15
C GLY A 140 -12.11 0.46 -55.41
N ASP A 141 -10.97 -0.13 -55.74
CA ASP A 141 -10.58 -0.90 -56.90
C ASP A 141 -9.25 -1.60 -56.53
N ARG A 142 -9.08 -2.83 -57.02
CA ARG A 142 -7.83 -3.52 -57.40
C ARG A 142 -6.56 -3.53 -56.52
N ALA A 143 -6.07 -4.78 -56.43
CA ALA A 143 -4.66 -5.21 -56.61
C ALA A 143 -3.71 -4.95 -55.43
N SER A 144 -2.74 -5.81 -55.09
CA SER A 144 -2.34 -7.15 -55.50
C SER A 144 -1.21 -7.57 -54.53
N SER A 145 -0.93 -8.87 -54.48
CA SER A 145 0.32 -9.51 -54.04
C SER A 145 0.72 -9.49 -52.55
N ALA A 146 0.54 -10.66 -51.93
CA ALA A 146 1.54 -11.30 -51.04
C ALA A 146 2.54 -12.11 -51.92
N PRO A 147 3.48 -12.92 -51.39
CA PRO A 147 4.01 -13.08 -50.02
C PRO A 147 5.56 -13.17 -49.98
N ALA A 148 6.18 -13.22 -48.80
CA ALA A 148 7.42 -14.00 -48.62
C ALA A 148 7.66 -14.36 -47.14
N HIS A 149 7.42 -15.64 -46.83
CA HIS A 149 8.00 -16.35 -45.70
C HIS A 149 9.53 -16.43 -45.84
N ARG A 150 10.26 -16.23 -44.73
CA ARG A 150 11.19 -17.27 -44.23
C ARG A 150 11.68 -16.94 -42.81
N ALA A 151 11.45 -17.90 -41.93
CA ALA A 151 12.12 -18.03 -40.66
C ALA A 151 13.49 -18.68 -40.85
N SER A 152 14.46 -18.32 -40.00
CA SER A 152 15.50 -19.25 -39.53
C SER A 152 16.22 -18.68 -38.29
N THR A 153 16.29 -19.57 -37.31
CA THR A 153 16.65 -19.52 -35.88
C THR A 153 18.17 -19.34 -35.63
N PRO A 154 18.64 -18.99 -34.40
CA PRO A 154 20.04 -18.81 -33.99
C PRO A 154 20.65 -20.17 -33.53
N PRO A 155 21.73 -20.32 -32.72
CA PRO A 155 22.72 -19.40 -32.14
C PRO A 155 24.20 -19.86 -32.33
N GLY A 156 25.17 -19.06 -31.87
CA GLY A 156 26.59 -19.44 -31.78
C GLY A 156 27.22 -19.04 -30.43
N SER A 157 27.55 -20.05 -29.62
CA SER A 157 28.56 -20.04 -28.54
C SER A 157 29.97 -19.96 -29.18
N ALA A 158 31.08 -19.53 -28.57
CA ALA A 158 31.59 -19.56 -27.20
C ALA A 158 32.83 -18.60 -27.09
N PRO A 159 33.50 -18.48 -25.92
CA PRO A 159 34.43 -17.39 -25.58
C PRO A 159 35.90 -17.66 -25.95
N GLY A 160 36.70 -16.60 -26.00
CA GLY A 160 38.14 -16.64 -26.20
C GLY A 160 38.92 -15.87 -25.12
N SER A 161 39.86 -16.60 -24.52
CA SER A 161 41.13 -16.20 -23.87
C SER A 161 41.11 -15.54 -22.50
#